data_AF-A0A1A8JP66-F1
#
_entry.id   AF-A0A1A8JP66-F1
#
_cell.length_a   1.000
_cell.length_b   1.000
_cell.length_c   1.000
_cell.angle_alpha   90.00
_cell.angle_beta   90.00
_cell.angle_gamma   90.00
#
_symmetry.space_group_name_H-M   'P 1'
#
loop_
_entity.id
_entity.type
_entity.pdbx_description
1 polymer ?
#
loop_
_entity_poly.entity_id
_entity_poly.type
_entity_poly.pdbx_seq_one_letter_code
_entity_poly.pdbx_strand_id
1 'polypeptide(L)'
;TETIPIHGRGNFPTLEMQPRQIVKVVRTRMEEKQIHVRDVRLNGSAASHILHEYSGLGYKDLDLIFCADLKGESEFQTVKDIVLDCLLDFLPDCVNKEKISPLTLKEAYVQKMVKVCNDSDRWSLISLSNNRGKNVELKFVDSLRRQFEFSVDSFQIRLDSLLLFYECSEHPMAATFHPTILGE
;
A
#
# COMPACT_ATOMS: atom_id res chain seq x y z
N THR A 1 0.49 3.49 -12.23
CA THR A 1 1.52 4.49 -12.61
C THR A 1 1.05 5.89 -12.34
N GLU A 2 -0.27 6.13 -12.35
CA GLU A 2 -0.88 7.39 -11.90
C GLU A 2 -0.45 7.78 -10.49
N THR A 3 -0.28 9.09 -10.31
CA THR A 3 0.04 9.71 -9.03
C THR A 3 -1.26 9.97 -8.26
N ILE A 4 -1.24 9.70 -6.97
CA ILE A 4 -2.38 9.89 -6.08
C ILE A 4 -1.98 10.88 -4.96
N PRO A 5 -2.82 11.90 -4.69
CA PRO A 5 -2.55 12.86 -3.64
C PRO A 5 -2.85 12.27 -2.25
N ILE A 6 -1.89 12.35 -1.34
CA ILE A 6 -2.07 12.07 0.09
C ILE A 6 -2.07 13.40 0.83
N HIS A 7 -3.21 13.77 1.41
CA HIS A 7 -3.42 15.09 1.96
C HIS A 7 -2.88 15.17 3.40
N GLY A 8 -1.97 16.11 3.62
CA GLY A 8 -1.51 16.45 4.97
C GLY A 8 -2.56 17.27 5.73
N ARG A 9 -2.70 17.00 7.02
CA ARG A 9 -3.51 17.81 7.93
C ARG A 9 -2.75 19.06 8.37
N GLY A 10 -3.50 20.14 8.63
CA GLY A 10 -2.93 21.42 9.05
C GLY A 10 -2.07 22.04 7.95
N ASN A 11 -0.82 22.37 8.26
CA ASN A 11 0.11 23.01 7.33
C ASN A 11 1.01 22.03 6.58
N PHE A 12 0.78 20.72 6.72
CA PHE A 12 1.56 19.72 6.00
C PHE A 12 1.20 19.69 4.51
N PRO A 13 2.19 19.62 3.60
CA PRO A 13 1.92 19.62 2.16
C PRO A 13 1.19 18.35 1.73
N THR A 14 0.52 18.42 0.58
CA THR A 14 0.00 17.21 -0.10
C THR A 14 1.17 16.45 -0.72
N LEU A 15 1.24 15.15 -0.47
CA LEU A 15 2.24 14.26 -1.08
C LEU A 15 1.69 13.72 -2.39
N GLU A 16 2.48 13.80 -3.44
CA GLU A 16 2.16 13.28 -4.77
C GLU A 16 2.85 11.92 -4.94
N MET A 17 2.11 10.83 -4.69
CA MET A 17 2.71 9.49 -4.57
C MET A 17 2.17 8.53 -5.62
N GLN A 18 3.07 7.78 -6.27
CA GLN A 18 2.68 6.68 -7.16
C GLN A 18 2.56 5.38 -6.36
N PRO A 19 1.45 4.62 -6.45
CA PRO A 19 1.30 3.35 -5.74
C PRO A 19 2.47 2.38 -5.96
N ARG A 20 3.00 2.34 -7.20
CA ARG A 20 4.17 1.54 -7.54
C ARG A 20 5.40 1.90 -6.70
N GLN A 21 5.65 3.20 -6.49
CA GLN A 21 6.78 3.66 -5.68
C GLN A 21 6.57 3.34 -4.20
N ILE A 22 5.35 3.49 -3.70
CA ILE A 22 4.99 3.09 -2.32
C ILE A 22 5.29 1.61 -2.12
N VAL A 23 4.76 0.75 -2.99
CA VAL A 23 4.97 -0.69 -2.92
C VAL A 23 6.46 -1.04 -2.98
N LYS A 24 7.20 -0.44 -3.91
CA LYS A 24 8.63 -0.69 -4.06
C LYS A 24 9.42 -0.32 -2.80
N VAL A 25 9.24 0.91 -2.29
CA VAL A 25 9.97 1.40 -1.11
C VAL A 25 9.62 0.59 0.13
N VAL A 26 8.32 0.36 0.38
CA VAL A 26 7.86 -0.39 1.55
C VAL A 26 8.36 -1.84 1.49
N ARG A 27 8.21 -2.53 0.35
CA ARG A 27 8.70 -3.91 0.19
C ARG A 27 10.21 -4.00 0.40
N THR A 28 10.98 -3.11 -0.24
CA THR A 28 12.45 -3.11 -0.12
C THR A 28 12.89 -2.95 1.34
N ARG A 29 12.32 -1.98 2.05
CA ARG A 29 12.67 -1.74 3.46
C ARG A 29 12.22 -2.86 4.39
N MET A 30 11.10 -3.53 4.09
CA MET A 30 10.68 -4.71 4.85
C MET A 30 11.71 -5.84 4.73
N GLU A 31 12.17 -6.13 3.50
CA GLU A 31 13.20 -7.15 3.25
C GLU A 31 14.55 -6.77 3.89
N GLU A 32 14.97 -5.49 3.83
CA GLU A 32 16.16 -4.99 4.54
C GLU A 32 16.08 -5.19 6.06
N LYS A 33 14.87 -5.11 6.63
CA LYS A 33 14.59 -5.37 8.05
C LYS A 33 14.29 -6.85 8.34
N GLN A 34 14.54 -7.76 7.40
CA GLN A 34 14.33 -9.20 7.53
C GLN A 34 12.85 -9.59 7.75
N ILE A 35 11.93 -8.77 7.26
CA ILE A 35 10.51 -9.08 7.18
C ILE A 35 10.20 -9.51 5.75
N HIS A 36 10.10 -10.82 5.55
CA HIS A 36 9.87 -11.39 4.23
C HIS A 36 8.47 -11.04 3.71
N VAL A 37 8.39 -10.54 2.47
CA VAL A 37 7.16 -10.21 1.75
C VAL A 37 6.93 -11.25 0.65
N ARG A 38 6.04 -12.20 0.96
CA ARG A 38 5.67 -13.34 0.10
C ARG A 38 5.07 -12.89 -1.23
N ASP A 39 4.13 -11.95 -1.19
CA ASP A 39 3.55 -11.32 -2.37
C ASP A 39 2.93 -9.95 -2.03
N VAL A 40 2.69 -9.14 -3.06
CA VAL A 40 1.90 -7.91 -2.96
C VAL A 40 0.67 -8.00 -3.86
N ARG A 41 -0.48 -7.58 -3.36
CA ARG A 41 -1.77 -7.67 -4.04
C ARG A 41 -2.50 -6.34 -4.03
N LEU A 42 -3.26 -6.08 -5.08
CA LEU A 42 -4.29 -5.05 -5.11
C LEU A 42 -5.63 -5.68 -4.79
N ASN A 43 -6.40 -5.10 -3.89
CA ASN A 43 -7.69 -5.62 -3.45
C ASN A 43 -8.81 -4.57 -3.60
N GLY A 44 -10.03 -4.97 -3.21
CA GLY A 44 -11.17 -4.09 -3.03
C GLY A 44 -11.72 -3.56 -4.36
N SER A 45 -12.43 -2.44 -4.27
CA SER A 45 -13.10 -1.84 -5.42
C SER A 45 -12.15 -1.50 -6.59
N ALA A 46 -10.85 -1.29 -6.32
CA ALA A 46 -9.84 -1.07 -7.35
C ALA A 46 -9.58 -2.32 -8.19
N ALA A 47 -9.46 -3.50 -7.55
CA ALA A 47 -9.32 -4.77 -8.26
C ALA A 47 -10.58 -5.08 -9.09
N SER A 48 -11.77 -4.89 -8.50
CA SER A 48 -13.05 -5.09 -9.19
C SER A 48 -13.20 -4.17 -10.40
N HIS A 49 -12.77 -2.90 -10.29
CA HIS A 49 -12.81 -1.94 -11.39
C HIS A 49 -11.88 -2.33 -12.56
N ILE A 50 -10.70 -2.87 -12.26
CA ILE A 50 -9.76 -3.37 -13.30
C ILE A 50 -10.35 -4.56 -14.06
N LEU A 51 -11.01 -5.47 -13.35
CA LEU A 51 -11.60 -6.66 -13.97
C LEU A 51 -12.89 -6.35 -14.75
N HIS A 52 -13.59 -5.27 -14.41
CA HIS A 52 -14.86 -4.91 -15.04
C HIS A 52 -15.05 -3.39 -15.15
N GLU A 53 -14.52 -2.79 -16.22
CA GLU A 53 -14.60 -1.33 -16.50
C GLU A 53 -16.03 -0.77 -16.52
N TYR A 54 -17.05 -1.60 -16.82
CA TYR A 54 -18.45 -1.18 -17.00
C TYR A 54 -19.29 -1.14 -15.72
N SER A 55 -18.70 -1.25 -14.52
CA SER A 55 -19.50 -1.23 -13.28
C SER A 55 -20.20 0.12 -13.02
N GLY A 56 -19.79 1.22 -13.69
CA GLY A 56 -20.29 2.59 -13.46
C GLY A 56 -19.95 3.16 -12.07
N LEU A 57 -19.41 2.30 -11.20
CA LEU A 57 -18.92 2.58 -9.87
C LEU A 57 -17.40 2.64 -10.01
N GLY A 58 -16.83 3.84 -10.00
CA GLY A 58 -15.38 3.99 -9.90
C GLY A 58 -14.86 3.30 -8.63
N TYR A 59 -13.55 3.16 -8.49
CA TYR A 59 -12.99 2.65 -7.25
C TYR A 59 -13.03 3.70 -6.14
N LYS A 60 -13.25 3.23 -4.91
CA LYS A 60 -13.27 4.04 -3.71
C LYS A 60 -11.84 4.16 -3.18
N ASP A 61 -11.37 3.19 -2.41
CA ASP A 61 -10.03 3.19 -1.83
C ASP A 61 -9.05 2.36 -2.70
N LEU A 62 -7.76 2.63 -2.54
CA LEU A 62 -6.68 1.84 -3.13
C LEU A 62 -6.10 0.91 -2.06
N ASP A 63 -6.55 -0.35 -2.07
CA ASP A 63 -6.20 -1.34 -1.07
C ASP A 63 -5.00 -2.18 -1.51
N LEU A 64 -3.85 -1.95 -0.89
CA LEU A 64 -2.62 -2.70 -1.14
C LEU A 64 -2.38 -3.69 0.00
N ILE A 65 -2.29 -4.97 -0.32
CA ILE A 65 -2.02 -6.04 0.63
C ILE A 65 -0.58 -6.52 0.45
N PHE A 66 0.22 -6.44 1.51
CA PHE A 66 1.54 -7.05 1.63
C PHE A 66 1.38 -8.34 2.44
N CYS A 67 1.48 -9.49 1.79
CA CYS A 67 1.51 -10.77 2.48
C CYS A 67 2.90 -10.98 3.05
N ALA A 68 3.07 -10.83 4.36
CA ALA A 68 4.39 -10.75 5.00
C ALA A 68 4.45 -11.55 6.32
N ASP A 69 5.66 -11.98 6.68
CA ASP A 69 5.92 -12.75 7.90
C ASP A 69 5.95 -11.85 9.15
N LEU A 70 4.81 -11.65 9.81
CA LEU A 70 4.71 -10.83 11.03
C LEU A 70 4.84 -11.70 12.28
N LYS A 71 6.05 -12.04 12.72
CA LYS A 71 6.26 -13.03 13.79
C LYS A 71 5.89 -12.53 15.20
N GLY A 72 5.89 -11.24 15.44
CA GLY A 72 5.53 -10.64 16.73
C GLY A 72 5.36 -9.12 16.70
N GLU A 73 5.37 -8.51 17.89
CA GLU A 73 5.17 -7.07 18.09
C GLU A 73 6.28 -6.21 17.44
N SER A 74 7.51 -6.72 17.37
CA SER A 74 8.64 -6.04 16.74
C SER A 74 8.38 -5.75 15.26
N GLU A 75 7.81 -6.71 14.53
CA GLU A 75 7.53 -6.57 13.10
C GLU A 75 6.40 -5.56 12.87
N PHE A 76 5.38 -5.54 13.73
CA PHE A 76 4.31 -4.53 13.65
C PHE A 76 4.84 -3.11 13.84
N GLN A 77 5.72 -2.90 14.82
CA GLN A 77 6.33 -1.60 15.05
C GLN A 77 7.27 -1.22 13.89
N THR A 78 8.06 -2.18 13.38
CA THR A 78 8.95 -1.97 12.23
C THR A 78 8.18 -1.59 10.97
N VAL A 79 7.08 -2.28 10.65
CA VAL A 79 6.22 -1.97 9.50
C VAL A 79 5.64 -0.56 9.61
N LYS A 80 5.16 -0.19 10.80
CA LYS A 80 4.68 1.16 11.06
C LYS A 80 5.77 2.20 10.80
N ASP A 81 6.98 1.97 11.30
CA ASP A 81 8.09 2.91 11.15
C ASP A 81 8.51 3.01 9.67
N ILE A 82 8.57 1.90 8.93
CA ILE A 82 8.83 1.89 7.48
C ILE A 82 7.82 2.76 6.72
N VAL A 83 6.53 2.66 7.04
CA VAL A 83 5.50 3.45 6.36
C VAL A 83 5.61 4.94 6.71
N LEU A 84 5.94 5.28 7.96
CA LEU A 84 6.16 6.67 8.36
C LEU A 84 7.42 7.25 7.70
N ASP A 85 8.51 6.49 7.65
CA ASP A 85 9.75 6.89 6.96
C ASP A 85 9.50 7.07 5.46
N CYS A 86 8.68 6.21 4.86
CA CYS A 86 8.26 6.33 3.47
C CYS A 86 7.57 7.69 3.23
N LEU A 87 6.63 8.10 4.10
CA LEU A 87 5.98 9.42 4.01
C LEU A 87 7.00 10.58 4.12
N LEU A 88 8.02 10.43 4.96
CA LEU A 88 9.09 11.43 5.12
C LEU A 88 9.89 11.60 3.81
N ASP A 89 10.18 10.50 3.10
CA ASP A 89 10.90 10.55 1.82
C ASP A 89 10.14 11.35 0.77
N PHE A 90 8.82 11.19 0.71
CA PHE A 90 7.96 11.86 -0.26
C PHE A 90 7.64 13.32 0.06
N LEU A 91 8.09 13.85 1.21
CA LEU A 91 7.99 15.28 1.47
C LEU A 91 8.81 16.09 0.45
N PRO A 92 8.29 17.23 -0.03
CA PRO A 92 9.03 18.12 -0.92
C PRO A 92 10.37 18.57 -0.33
N ASP A 93 11.36 18.81 -1.19
CA ASP A 93 12.73 19.18 -0.77
C ASP A 93 12.80 20.51 0.01
N CYS A 94 11.79 21.37 -0.12
CA CYS A 94 11.68 22.61 0.64
C CYS A 94 11.27 22.41 2.11
N VAL A 95 10.91 21.18 2.52
CA VAL A 95 10.54 20.83 3.89
C VAL A 95 11.78 20.38 4.68
N ASN A 96 12.00 20.95 5.85
CA ASN A 96 13.06 20.50 6.75
C ASN A 96 12.68 19.16 7.41
N LYS A 97 13.11 18.06 6.78
CA LYS A 97 12.81 16.68 7.20
C LYS A 97 13.40 16.32 8.58
N GLU A 98 14.53 16.91 8.98
CA GLU A 98 15.20 16.63 10.26
C GLU A 98 14.37 17.06 11.48
N LYS A 99 13.48 18.03 11.31
CA LYS A 99 12.60 18.53 12.39
C LYS A 99 11.29 17.75 12.51
N ILE A 100 11.04 16.78 11.64
CA ILE A 100 9.77 16.07 11.56
C ILE A 100 9.89 14.73 12.27
N SER A 101 9.12 14.55 13.33
CA SER A 101 9.06 13.28 14.06
C SER A 101 8.09 12.29 13.40
N PRO A 102 8.26 10.96 13.63
CA PRO A 102 7.29 9.96 13.19
C PRO A 102 5.88 10.19 13.75
N LEU A 103 5.77 10.70 14.98
CA LEU A 103 4.47 11.04 15.57
C LEU A 103 3.77 12.16 14.79
N THR A 104 4.52 13.19 14.40
CA THR A 104 3.99 14.30 13.61
C THR A 104 3.53 13.84 12.23
N LEU A 105 4.28 12.94 11.56
CA LEU A 105 3.86 12.34 10.28
C LEU A 105 2.59 11.53 10.42
N LYS A 106 2.50 10.72 11.49
CA LYS A 106 1.29 9.95 11.79
C LYS A 106 0.08 10.88 11.93
N GLU A 107 0.21 11.93 12.73
CA GLU A 107 -0.89 12.89 12.95
C GLU A 107 -1.27 13.66 11.68
N ALA A 108 -0.29 13.95 10.82
CA ALA A 108 -0.48 14.69 9.58
C ALA A 108 -1.14 13.86 8.47
N TYR A 109 -0.70 12.63 8.25
CA TYR A 109 -1.03 11.87 7.02
C TYR A 109 -1.82 10.59 7.26
N VAL A 110 -1.80 10.04 8.48
CA VAL A 110 -2.45 8.75 8.77
C VAL A 110 -3.85 8.98 9.30
N GLN A 111 -4.83 8.50 8.55
CA GLN A 111 -6.24 8.59 8.92
C GLN A 111 -6.67 7.50 9.90
N LYS A 112 -6.16 6.28 9.72
CA LYS A 112 -6.52 5.12 10.53
C LYS A 112 -5.34 4.16 10.64
N MET A 113 -5.12 3.64 11.84
CA MET A 113 -4.22 2.51 12.08
C MET A 113 -4.98 1.41 12.79
N VAL A 114 -4.80 0.17 12.35
CA VAL A 114 -5.35 -1.02 12.99
C VAL A 114 -4.22 -2.04 13.17
N LYS A 115 -4.22 -2.72 14.31
CA LYS A 115 -3.39 -3.89 14.56
C LYS A 115 -4.30 -4.99 15.10
N VAL A 116 -4.23 -6.16 14.49
CA VAL A 116 -4.89 -7.37 14.96
C VAL A 116 -3.80 -8.42 15.13
N CYS A 117 -3.66 -8.94 16.35
CA CYS A 117 -2.72 -10.01 16.68
C CYS A 117 -3.41 -10.94 17.68
N ASN A 118 -4.04 -11.99 17.17
CA ASN A 118 -4.64 -13.06 17.96
C ASN A 118 -4.27 -14.42 17.33
N ASP A 119 -4.83 -15.51 17.86
CA ASP A 119 -4.46 -16.88 17.45
C ASP A 119 -4.84 -17.22 16.00
N SER A 120 -5.82 -16.52 15.41
CA SER A 120 -6.30 -16.77 14.05
C SER A 120 -5.90 -15.69 13.06
N ASP A 121 -5.92 -14.44 13.49
CA ASP A 121 -5.72 -13.26 12.66
C ASP A 121 -4.50 -12.47 13.12
N ARG A 122 -3.60 -12.23 12.19
CA ARG A 122 -2.40 -11.44 12.40
C ARG A 122 -2.14 -10.52 11.21
N TRP A 123 -2.52 -9.25 11.40
CA TRP A 123 -2.39 -8.24 10.37
C TRP A 123 -2.42 -6.82 10.93
N SER A 124 -1.92 -5.87 10.13
CA SER A 124 -2.00 -4.44 10.42
C SER A 124 -2.49 -3.67 9.19
N LEU A 125 -3.09 -2.51 9.41
CA LEU A 125 -3.55 -1.62 8.37
C LEU A 125 -3.17 -0.19 8.72
N ILE A 126 -2.64 0.53 7.74
CA ILE A 126 -2.36 1.96 7.79
C ILE A 126 -3.07 2.62 6.61
N SER A 127 -4.10 3.41 6.90
CA SER A 127 -4.89 4.14 5.90
C SER A 127 -4.37 5.58 5.84
N LEU A 128 -3.89 5.97 4.65
CA LEU A 128 -3.35 7.29 4.36
C LEU A 128 -4.45 8.17 3.78
N SER A 129 -4.54 9.40 4.29
CA SER A 129 -5.70 10.24 4.01
C SER A 129 -5.70 10.78 2.59
N ASN A 130 -6.82 10.60 1.90
CA ASN A 130 -7.14 11.35 0.70
C ASN A 130 -8.50 12.01 0.88
N ASN A 131 -8.50 13.34 1.02
CA ASN A 131 -9.71 14.14 1.28
C ASN A 131 -10.75 14.09 0.15
N ARG A 132 -10.46 13.37 -0.95
CA ARG A 132 -11.39 13.10 -2.06
C ARG A 132 -12.08 11.73 -1.97
N GLY A 133 -11.92 11.02 -0.85
CA GLY A 133 -12.56 9.72 -0.62
C GLY A 133 -11.88 8.54 -1.31
N LYS A 134 -10.62 8.71 -1.75
CA LYS A 134 -9.78 7.69 -2.37
C LYS A 134 -8.53 7.40 -1.55
N ASN A 135 -8.71 6.85 -0.35
CA ASN A 135 -7.59 6.63 0.57
C ASN A 135 -6.63 5.58 -0.01
N VAL A 136 -5.38 5.63 0.43
CA VAL A 136 -4.41 4.57 0.15
C VAL A 136 -4.30 3.73 1.41
N GLU A 137 -4.75 2.47 1.34
CA GLU A 137 -4.71 1.56 2.47
C GLU A 137 -3.56 0.56 2.28
N LEU A 138 -2.62 0.58 3.21
CA LEU A 138 -1.51 -0.37 3.27
C LEU A 138 -1.84 -1.41 4.33
N LYS A 139 -2.19 -2.62 3.89
CA LYS A 139 -2.52 -3.75 4.74
C LYS A 139 -1.38 -4.76 4.73
N PHE A 140 -0.91 -5.15 5.91
CA PHE A 140 0.18 -6.10 6.10
C PHE A 140 -0.40 -7.35 6.74
N VAL A 141 -0.40 -8.47 6.03
CA VAL A 141 -1.12 -9.68 6.43
C VAL A 141 -0.14 -10.82 6.59
N ASP A 142 -0.09 -11.38 7.80
CA ASP A 142 0.55 -12.67 8.05
C ASP A 142 -0.48 -13.79 7.93
N SER A 143 -1.51 -13.75 8.78
CA SER A 143 -2.66 -14.66 8.72
C SER A 143 -3.98 -13.89 8.76
N LEU A 144 -4.96 -14.36 7.99
CA LEU A 144 -6.31 -13.80 7.98
C LEU A 144 -7.31 -14.92 7.71
N ARG A 145 -8.13 -15.28 8.71
CA ARG A 145 -9.07 -16.40 8.66
C ARG A 145 -10.17 -16.19 7.62
N ARG A 146 -10.58 -14.94 7.40
CA ARG A 146 -11.58 -14.57 6.39
C ARG A 146 -11.09 -13.36 5.61
N GLN A 147 -10.76 -13.58 4.34
CA GLN A 147 -10.26 -12.51 3.48
C GLN A 147 -11.37 -11.64 2.88
N PHE A 148 -12.62 -12.14 2.88
CA PHE A 148 -13.74 -11.50 2.18
C PHE A 148 -15.01 -11.47 3.04
N GLU A 149 -15.57 -10.28 3.23
CA GLU A 149 -16.88 -10.11 3.86
C GLU A 149 -18.03 -10.18 2.83
N PHE A 150 -17.79 -9.71 1.60
CA PHE A 150 -18.76 -9.68 0.49
C PHE A 150 -18.11 -10.09 -0.84
N SER A 151 -18.89 -10.65 -1.78
CA SER A 151 -18.40 -11.14 -3.08
C SER A 151 -17.99 -10.03 -4.06
N VAL A 152 -18.46 -8.81 -3.85
CA VAL A 152 -18.15 -7.67 -4.73
C VAL A 152 -16.75 -7.09 -4.52
N ASP A 153 -16.16 -7.37 -3.35
CA ASP A 153 -14.81 -6.94 -2.95
C ASP A 153 -13.87 -8.14 -2.77
N SER A 154 -14.17 -9.27 -3.42
CA SER A 154 -13.43 -10.52 -3.24
C SER A 154 -12.30 -10.76 -4.23
N PHE A 155 -11.99 -9.79 -5.08
CA PHE A 155 -10.94 -9.93 -6.09
C PHE A 155 -9.62 -9.37 -5.58
N GLN A 156 -8.56 -10.17 -5.70
CA GLN A 156 -7.20 -9.75 -5.46
C GLN A 156 -6.36 -9.94 -6.72
N ILE A 157 -5.61 -8.92 -7.12
CA ILE A 157 -4.70 -8.99 -8.27
C ILE A 157 -3.27 -9.03 -7.73
N ARG A 158 -2.53 -10.09 -8.04
CA ARG A 158 -1.11 -10.22 -7.66
C ARG A 158 -0.27 -9.27 -8.50
N LEU A 159 0.51 -8.43 -7.84
CA LEU A 159 1.29 -7.35 -8.46
C LEU A 159 2.74 -7.75 -8.75
N ASP A 160 3.25 -8.87 -8.24
CA ASP A 160 4.67 -9.24 -8.33
C ASP A 160 5.22 -9.25 -9.76
N SER A 161 4.53 -9.91 -10.70
CA SER A 161 4.94 -9.95 -12.11
C SER A 161 4.98 -8.57 -12.75
N LEU A 162 4.06 -7.69 -12.35
CA LEU A 162 3.99 -6.31 -12.83
C LEU A 162 5.15 -5.47 -12.29
N LEU A 163 5.43 -5.61 -10.99
CA LEU A 163 6.52 -4.90 -10.31
C LEU A 163 7.87 -5.33 -10.91
N LEU A 164 8.09 -6.63 -11.06
CA LEU A 164 9.30 -7.18 -11.67
C LEU A 164 9.48 -6.70 -13.11
N PHE A 165 8.42 -6.67 -13.91
CA PHE A 165 8.47 -6.13 -15.27
C PHE A 165 8.98 -4.69 -15.28
N TYR A 166 8.50 -3.83 -14.38
CA TYR A 166 8.95 -2.44 -14.31
C TYR A 166 10.36 -2.26 -13.73
N GLU A 167 10.89 -3.25 -13.02
CA GLU A 167 12.25 -3.24 -12.51
C GLU A 167 13.26 -3.68 -13.56
N CYS A 168 12.89 -4.62 -14.43
CA CYS A 168 13.80 -5.24 -15.39
C CYS A 168 13.63 -4.77 -16.84
N SER A 169 12.46 -4.26 -17.22
CA SER A 169 12.19 -3.88 -18.61
C SER A 169 12.64 -2.46 -18.91
N GLU A 170 13.48 -2.32 -19.94
CA GLU A 170 13.83 -1.01 -20.54
C GLU A 170 12.74 -0.48 -21.48
N HIS A 171 11.81 -1.35 -21.89
CA HIS A 171 10.75 -1.03 -22.84
C HIS A 171 9.41 -0.81 -22.13
N PRO A 172 8.58 0.14 -22.60
CA PRO A 172 7.24 0.32 -22.08
C PRO A 172 6.35 -0.89 -22.39
N MET A 173 5.31 -1.08 -21.58
CA MET A 173 4.33 -2.12 -21.80
C MET A 173 3.55 -1.88 -23.11
N ALA A 174 3.31 -2.94 -23.87
CA ALA A 174 2.54 -2.93 -25.10
C ALA A 174 1.62 -4.15 -25.16
N ALA A 175 0.63 -4.14 -26.06
CA ALA A 175 -0.32 -5.25 -26.24
C ALA A 175 0.36 -6.60 -26.56
N THR A 176 1.54 -6.57 -27.18
CA THR A 176 2.34 -7.76 -27.51
C THR A 176 3.51 -7.98 -26.54
N PHE A 177 3.68 -7.10 -25.55
CA PHE A 177 4.79 -7.11 -24.62
C PHE A 177 4.33 -6.62 -23.24
N HIS A 178 3.76 -7.54 -22.47
CA HIS A 178 3.27 -7.31 -21.12
C HIS A 178 3.49 -8.56 -20.26
N PRO A 179 3.65 -8.40 -18.93
CA PRO A 179 3.73 -9.54 -18.04
C PRO A 179 2.39 -10.28 -17.97
N THR A 180 2.43 -11.55 -17.59
CA THR A 180 1.24 -12.30 -17.17
C THR A 180 0.87 -11.88 -15.75
N ILE A 181 -0.39 -11.48 -15.56
CA ILE A 181 -0.95 -11.07 -14.27
C ILE A 181 -1.93 -12.13 -13.79
N LEU A 182 -1.91 -12.43 -12.49
CA LEU A 182 -2.81 -13.39 -11.85
C LEU A 182 -3.83 -12.65 -10.97
N GLY A 183 -5.11 -12.97 -11.16
CA GLY A 183 -6.20 -12.56 -10.27
C GLY A 183 -6.72 -13.77 -9.50
N GLU A 184 -7.08 -13.56 -8.24
CA GLU A 184 -7.66 -14.52 -7.29
C GLU A 184 -9.00 -14.02 -6.76
#